data_AF-A0A022MRN2-F1
#
_entry.id   AF-A0A022MRN2-F1
#
_cell.length_a   1.000
_cell.length_b   1.000
_cell.length_c   1.000
_cell.angle_alpha   90.00
_cell.angle_beta   90.00
_cell.angle_gamma   90.00
#
_symmetry.space_group_name_H-M   'P 1'
#
loop_
_entity.id
_entity.type
_entity.pdbx_description
1 polymer ?
#
loop_
_entity_poly.entity_id
_entity_poly.type
_entity_poly.pdbx_seq_one_letter_code
_entity_poly.pdbx_strand_id
1 'polypeptide(L)'
;MVRGRGRRREQPRQGRGHPRRRAVREVPGRRARRRRRSAAVPGRAAGHAGQGQAPPYTVLDVLGDHPEAVEADLLHHYLGRDPIAEFWRGEITLRQLRVMVEGLPPNGALARKLAGHHWQHADFMTADLVDLMARLVTDFRNANRGEKTAPQEYPPPVWRPGQKAAEKKRHRKARREAAEARAGYQRIVALATPQHAERG
;
A
#
# COMPACT_ATOMS: atom_id res chain seq x y z
N MET A 1 -9.10 71.33 0.22
CA MET A 1 -8.36 72.26 1.12
C MET A 1 -7.42 71.43 2.01
N VAL A 2 -6.13 71.85 2.05
CA VAL A 2 -5.08 71.64 3.10
C VAL A 2 -4.69 70.18 3.43
N ARG A 3 -3.56 69.63 2.91
CA ARG A 3 -2.13 69.73 3.34
C ARG A 3 -1.90 69.15 4.75
N GLY A 4 -0.84 68.40 5.09
CA GLY A 4 0.43 68.02 4.46
C GLY A 4 1.16 67.04 5.41
N ARG A 5 2.04 66.16 4.91
CA ARG A 5 3.51 66.31 4.80
C ARG A 5 4.30 65.68 5.96
N GLY A 6 5.26 64.82 5.60
CA GLY A 6 6.56 64.72 6.29
C GLY A 6 7.04 63.30 6.61
N ARG A 7 8.25 62.83 6.29
CA ARG A 7 9.25 63.12 5.25
C ARG A 7 10.27 61.97 5.37
N ARG A 8 10.57 61.28 4.27
CA ARG A 8 11.73 60.37 4.14
C ARG A 8 13.03 61.16 4.34
N ARG A 9 14.02 60.53 4.98
CA ARG A 9 15.44 60.89 4.85
C ARG A 9 16.23 59.61 4.55
N GLU A 10 16.60 59.46 3.29
CA GLU A 10 17.83 58.79 2.89
C GLU A 10 18.99 59.78 3.05
N GLN A 11 20.16 59.30 3.45
CA GLN A 11 21.43 59.85 2.98
C GLN A 11 22.53 58.78 2.99
N PRO A 12 23.42 58.79 1.99
CA PRO A 12 24.42 57.74 1.74
C PRO A 12 25.79 58.11 2.33
N ARG A 13 26.68 57.11 2.50
CA ARG A 13 28.13 57.34 2.55
C ARG A 13 28.87 56.33 1.69
N GLN A 14 29.50 56.86 0.64
CA GLN A 14 30.54 56.24 -0.16
C GLN A 14 31.87 56.22 0.61
N GLY A 15 32.76 55.28 0.27
CA GLY A 15 34.17 55.62 0.11
C GLY A 15 35.23 54.74 0.78
N ARG A 16 35.77 53.79 -0.02
CA ARG A 16 37.21 53.51 -0.27
C ARG A 16 38.14 53.02 0.86
N GLY A 17 38.82 51.89 0.59
CA GLY A 17 40.18 51.66 1.11
C GLY A 17 40.61 50.19 1.33
N HIS A 18 40.96 49.46 0.28
CA HIS A 18 41.97 48.37 0.32
C HIS A 18 43.36 48.98 -0.03
N PRO A 19 44.52 48.29 0.06
CA PRO A 19 44.90 47.03 0.74
C PRO A 19 46.21 47.18 1.57
N ARG A 20 46.51 46.28 2.51
CA ARG A 20 47.92 45.91 2.82
C ARG A 20 48.08 44.44 3.19
N ARG A 21 48.96 43.81 2.41
CA ARG A 21 49.55 42.49 2.54
C ARG A 21 50.15 42.26 3.93
N ARG A 22 49.98 41.04 4.46
CA ARG A 22 51.06 40.37 5.19
C ARG A 22 51.10 38.90 4.78
N ALA A 23 52.22 38.56 4.17
CA ALA A 23 52.56 37.23 3.73
C ALA A 23 53.29 36.46 4.84
N VAL A 24 53.36 35.14 4.63
CA VAL A 24 54.33 34.17 5.16
C VAL A 24 54.06 33.65 6.57
N ARG A 25 53.67 32.36 6.66
CA ARG A 25 54.65 31.29 6.89
C ARG A 25 54.04 29.91 6.63
N GLU A 26 54.48 29.29 5.53
CA GLU A 26 54.39 27.85 5.33
C GLU A 26 55.25 27.14 6.38
N VAL A 27 54.73 26.03 6.93
CA VAL A 27 55.49 25.10 7.76
C VAL A 27 55.72 23.82 6.95
N PRO A 28 56.95 23.53 6.51
CA PRO A 28 57.26 22.28 5.84
C PRO A 28 57.70 21.20 6.84
N GLY A 29 57.11 20.01 6.68
CA GLY A 29 57.78 18.74 6.94
C GLY A 29 57.52 18.09 8.30
N ARG A 30 56.95 16.88 8.28
CA ARG A 30 57.77 15.67 8.47
C ARG A 30 57.01 14.42 8.07
N ARG A 31 57.64 13.69 7.16
CA ARG A 31 57.33 12.34 6.74
C ARG A 31 57.24 11.41 7.96
N ALA A 32 56.11 10.74 8.12
CA ALA A 32 56.06 9.46 8.80
C ALA A 32 55.39 8.45 7.87
N ARG A 33 56.23 7.74 7.11
CA ARG A 33 55.90 6.43 6.56
C ARG A 33 55.37 5.56 7.70
N ARG A 34 54.07 5.26 7.69
CA ARG A 34 53.58 4.02 8.28
C ARG A 34 52.73 3.30 7.24
N ARG A 35 53.43 2.48 6.45
CA ARG A 35 52.88 1.24 5.91
C ARG A 35 52.21 0.50 7.07
N ARG A 36 50.89 0.51 7.12
CA ARG A 36 50.10 -0.55 7.74
C ARG A 36 49.08 -0.98 6.72
N ARG A 37 49.47 -2.07 6.05
CA ARG A 37 48.67 -3.13 5.46
C ARG A 37 47.19 -2.81 5.31
N SER A 38 46.78 -2.75 4.04
CA SER A 38 45.47 -3.15 3.57
C SER A 38 44.87 -4.24 4.46
N ALA A 39 43.95 -3.86 5.33
CA ALA A 39 42.96 -4.77 5.85
C ALA A 39 41.83 -4.75 4.82
N ALA A 40 41.96 -5.60 3.80
CA ALA A 40 40.78 -6.12 3.15
C ALA A 40 39.93 -6.73 4.27
N VAL A 41 38.77 -6.16 4.52
CA VAL A 41 37.72 -6.82 5.29
C VAL A 41 36.82 -7.48 4.24
N PRO A 42 37.06 -8.73 3.81
CA PRO A 42 35.94 -9.58 3.50
C PRO A 42 35.43 -10.06 4.86
N GLY A 43 34.49 -9.31 5.43
CA GLY A 43 33.62 -9.83 6.46
C GLY A 43 32.79 -10.92 5.82
N ARG A 44 33.37 -12.11 5.72
CA ARG A 44 32.72 -13.31 5.20
C ARG A 44 31.58 -13.60 6.16
N ALA A 45 30.39 -13.13 5.81
CA ALA A 45 29.17 -13.40 6.54
C ALA A 45 28.72 -14.86 6.27
N ALA A 46 29.64 -15.80 6.48
CA ALA A 46 29.33 -17.21 6.52
C ALA A 46 28.73 -17.48 7.90
N GLY A 47 27.41 -17.32 7.99
CA GLY A 47 26.66 -17.77 9.16
C GLY A 47 26.99 -19.24 9.42
N HIS A 48 27.48 -19.52 10.63
CA HIS A 48 27.78 -20.85 11.11
C HIS A 48 26.55 -21.76 11.00
N ALA A 49 26.52 -22.62 10.00
CA ALA A 49 25.86 -23.92 10.10
C ALA A 49 26.95 -24.91 10.53
N GLY A 50 26.77 -25.55 11.68
CA GLY A 50 27.60 -26.68 12.08
C GLY A 50 27.61 -27.73 10.98
N GLN A 51 28.77 -28.35 10.75
CA GLN A 51 28.93 -29.44 9.78
C GLN A 51 27.82 -30.48 9.98
N GLY A 52 26.88 -30.57 9.04
CA GLY A 52 25.86 -31.62 8.99
C GLY A 52 24.41 -31.19 9.22
N GLN A 53 24.11 -29.95 9.62
CA GLN A 53 22.72 -29.51 9.78
C GLN A 53 22.33 -28.56 8.63
N ALA A 54 21.40 -29.02 7.78
CA ALA A 54 20.84 -28.19 6.73
C ALA A 54 20.27 -26.90 7.36
N PRO A 55 20.49 -25.72 6.73
CA PRO A 55 19.86 -24.49 7.19
C PRO A 55 18.34 -24.68 7.33
N PRO A 56 17.69 -24.10 8.36
CA PRO A 56 16.26 -24.28 8.57
C PRO A 56 15.38 -23.66 7.47
N TYR A 57 15.98 -22.88 6.56
CA TYR A 57 15.34 -22.28 5.40
C TYR A 57 16.40 -22.05 4.31
N THR A 58 15.96 -22.13 3.06
CA THR A 58 16.73 -21.82 1.86
C THR A 58 16.38 -20.42 1.33
N VAL A 59 17.09 -19.97 0.29
CA VAL A 59 16.78 -18.71 -0.40
C VAL A 59 15.38 -18.76 -1.02
N LEU A 60 14.99 -19.91 -1.58
CA LEU A 60 13.66 -20.09 -2.16
C LEU A 60 12.57 -20.03 -1.09
N ASP A 61 12.83 -20.59 0.09
CA ASP A 61 11.89 -20.48 1.22
C ASP A 61 11.70 -19.03 1.70
N VAL A 62 12.73 -18.18 1.53
CA VAL A 62 12.68 -16.75 1.89
C VAL A 62 11.96 -15.92 0.83
N LEU A 63 12.18 -16.20 -0.46
CA LEU A 63 11.58 -15.43 -1.56
C LEU A 63 10.16 -15.89 -1.93
N GLY A 64 9.81 -17.14 -1.61
CA GLY A 64 8.48 -17.72 -1.84
C GLY A 64 8.07 -17.81 -3.31
N ASP A 65 6.76 -17.87 -3.56
CA ASP A 65 6.17 -18.12 -4.88
C ASP A 65 6.25 -16.92 -5.85
N HIS A 66 6.61 -15.74 -5.35
CA HIS A 66 6.61 -14.48 -6.11
C HIS A 66 7.93 -13.71 -5.90
N PRO A 67 9.08 -14.27 -6.31
CA PRO A 67 10.38 -13.68 -6.05
C PRO A 67 10.55 -12.29 -6.67
N GLU A 68 9.96 -12.03 -7.85
CA GLU A 68 10.05 -10.73 -8.52
C GLU A 68 9.26 -9.65 -7.76
N ALA A 69 8.16 -10.03 -7.11
CA ALA A 69 7.37 -9.11 -6.31
C ALA A 69 8.09 -8.78 -4.99
N VAL A 70 8.76 -9.77 -4.38
CA VAL A 70 9.63 -9.57 -3.21
C VAL A 70 10.81 -8.67 -3.56
N GLU A 71 11.47 -8.90 -4.69
CA GLU A 71 12.57 -8.07 -5.19
C GLU A 71 12.13 -6.62 -5.38
N ALA A 72 10.99 -6.40 -6.05
CA ALA A 72 10.45 -5.06 -6.27
C ALA A 72 10.20 -4.34 -4.93
N ASP A 73 9.70 -5.06 -3.93
CA ASP A 73 9.47 -4.49 -2.60
C ASP A 73 10.76 -4.22 -1.82
N LEU A 74 11.75 -5.10 -1.93
CA LEU A 74 13.06 -4.90 -1.32
C LEU A 74 13.76 -3.67 -1.90
N LEU A 75 13.76 -3.51 -3.23
CA LEU A 75 14.34 -2.35 -3.91
C LEU A 75 13.60 -1.05 -3.57
N HIS A 76 12.27 -1.13 -3.44
CA HIS A 76 11.46 0.05 -3.12
C HIS A 76 11.57 0.46 -1.64
N HIS A 77 11.57 -0.51 -0.72
CA HIS A 77 11.60 -0.23 0.72
C HIS A 77 13.00 0.12 1.23
N TYR A 78 14.03 -0.52 0.68
CA TYR A 78 15.44 -0.28 1.01
C TYR A 78 16.14 0.53 -0.08
N LEU A 79 15.63 1.73 -0.34
CA LEU A 79 16.14 2.62 -1.40
C LEU A 79 17.66 2.80 -1.34
N GLY A 80 18.31 2.71 -2.50
CA GLY A 80 19.76 2.86 -2.65
C GLY A 80 20.56 1.60 -2.32
N ARG A 81 19.89 0.48 -2.04
CA ARG A 81 20.48 -0.85 -1.87
C ARG A 81 19.86 -1.84 -2.84
N ASP A 82 20.60 -2.91 -3.10
CA ASP A 82 20.10 -4.08 -3.82
C ASP A 82 20.31 -5.31 -2.93
N PRO A 83 19.38 -5.60 -2.01
CA PRO A 83 19.55 -6.66 -1.02
C PRO A 83 19.75 -8.04 -1.65
N ILE A 84 19.16 -8.30 -2.81
CA ILE A 84 19.32 -9.59 -3.51
C ILE A 84 20.73 -9.69 -4.07
N ALA A 85 21.21 -8.66 -4.78
CA ALA A 85 22.58 -8.69 -5.29
C ALA A 85 23.63 -8.68 -4.17
N GLU A 86 23.39 -7.93 -3.07
CA GLU A 86 24.22 -7.97 -1.86
C GLU A 86 24.30 -9.37 -1.25
N PHE A 87 23.19 -10.12 -1.24
CA PHE A 87 23.16 -11.50 -0.77
C PHE A 87 24.01 -12.41 -1.67
N TRP A 88 23.88 -12.30 -2.99
CA TRP A 88 24.68 -13.09 -3.94
C TRP A 88 26.17 -12.73 -3.92
N ARG A 89 26.52 -11.48 -3.59
CA ARG A 89 27.91 -11.05 -3.33
C ARG A 89 28.43 -11.52 -1.97
N GLY A 90 27.57 -12.02 -1.09
CA GLY A 90 27.91 -12.45 0.26
C GLY A 90 28.12 -11.29 1.25
N GLU A 91 27.62 -10.09 0.92
CA GLU A 91 27.67 -8.89 1.76
C GLU A 91 26.63 -8.93 2.88
N ILE A 92 25.50 -9.62 2.64
CA ILE A 92 24.49 -9.92 3.65
C ILE A 92 24.26 -11.43 3.80
N THR A 93 23.92 -11.85 5.01
CA THR A 93 23.58 -13.24 5.33
C THR A 93 22.15 -13.60 4.90
N LEU A 94 21.88 -14.90 4.73
CA LEU A 94 20.53 -15.41 4.52
C LEU A 94 19.56 -15.00 5.64
N ARG A 95 20.05 -14.94 6.89
CA ARG A 95 19.27 -14.46 8.05
C ARG A 95 18.90 -12.99 7.90
N GLN A 96 19.83 -12.15 7.46
CA GLN A 96 19.56 -10.72 7.23
C GLN A 96 18.56 -10.54 6.09
N LEU A 97 18.72 -11.27 4.99
CA LEU A 97 17.76 -11.23 3.87
C LEU A 97 16.35 -11.61 4.35
N ARG A 98 16.23 -12.69 5.16
CA ARG A 98 14.95 -13.09 5.75
C ARG A 98 14.31 -11.98 6.57
N VAL A 99 15.07 -11.34 7.46
CA VAL A 99 14.56 -10.22 8.29
C VAL A 99 14.09 -9.05 7.43
N MET A 100 14.80 -8.76 6.33
CA MET A 100 14.40 -7.71 5.40
C MET A 100 13.09 -8.04 4.67
N VAL A 101 12.90 -9.31 4.28
CA VAL A 101 11.64 -9.77 3.68
C VAL A 101 10.48 -9.75 4.69
N GLU A 102 10.72 -10.20 5.93
CA GLU A 102 9.71 -10.14 7.00
C GLU A 102 9.35 -8.70 7.41
N GLY A 103 10.26 -7.75 7.21
CA GLY A 103 10.06 -6.33 7.46
C GLY A 103 9.37 -5.57 6.33
N LEU A 104 9.01 -6.23 5.22
CA LEU A 104 8.36 -5.56 4.10
C LEU A 104 6.99 -5.00 4.47
N PRO A 105 6.62 -3.83 3.93
CA PRO A 105 5.36 -3.21 4.27
C PRO A 105 4.17 -3.99 3.65
N PRO A 106 3.00 -4.01 4.32
CA PRO A 106 1.83 -4.79 3.90
C PRO A 106 1.14 -4.26 2.63
N ASN A 107 1.62 -3.14 2.07
CA ASN A 107 1.09 -2.50 0.87
C ASN A 107 2.01 -2.64 -0.37
N GLY A 108 3.05 -3.47 -0.27
CA GLY A 108 4.02 -3.72 -1.34
C GLY A 108 3.46 -4.45 -2.58
N ALA A 109 4.28 -4.56 -3.62
CA ALA A 109 4.08 -5.39 -4.80
C ALA A 109 3.72 -6.84 -4.46
N LEU A 110 4.37 -7.46 -3.47
CA LEU A 110 4.05 -8.81 -3.01
C LEU A 110 2.61 -8.86 -2.49
N ALA A 111 2.24 -7.93 -1.62
CA ALA A 111 0.89 -7.86 -1.07
C ALA A 111 -0.17 -7.67 -2.17
N ARG A 112 0.12 -6.83 -3.17
CA ARG A 112 -0.75 -6.63 -4.34
C ARG A 112 -0.88 -7.89 -5.20
N LYS A 113 0.22 -8.63 -5.36
CA LYS A 113 0.24 -9.90 -6.11
C LYS A 113 -0.61 -10.96 -5.42
N LEU A 114 -0.45 -11.10 -4.09
CA LEU A 114 -1.21 -12.05 -3.28
C LEU A 114 -2.70 -11.70 -3.20
N ALA A 115 -3.04 -10.43 -3.01
CA ALA A 115 -4.43 -9.97 -2.97
C ALA A 115 -5.10 -10.00 -4.36
N GLY A 116 -4.31 -10.01 -5.45
CA GLY A 116 -4.80 -9.89 -6.82
C GLY A 116 -5.36 -8.50 -7.17
N HIS A 117 -5.19 -7.52 -6.28
CA HIS A 117 -5.62 -6.14 -6.47
C HIS A 117 -4.75 -5.17 -5.66
N HIS A 118 -4.80 -3.88 -6.02
CA HIS A 118 -4.02 -2.83 -5.35
C HIS A 118 -4.73 -2.21 -4.14
N TRP A 119 -6.03 -2.47 -3.95
CA TRP A 119 -6.81 -1.86 -2.87
C TRP A 119 -6.29 -2.25 -1.49
N GLN A 120 -6.11 -1.23 -0.66
CA GLN A 120 -5.77 -1.31 0.75
C GLN A 120 -7.04 -1.25 1.60
N HIS A 121 -6.91 -1.56 2.90
CA HIS A 121 -8.05 -1.50 3.83
C HIS A 121 -8.72 -0.11 3.84
N ALA A 122 -7.93 0.97 3.73
CA ALA A 122 -8.43 2.32 3.62
C ALA A 122 -9.33 2.51 2.39
N ASP A 123 -8.98 1.94 1.23
CA ASP A 123 -9.78 2.06 0.00
C ASP A 123 -11.16 1.40 0.16
N PHE A 124 -11.20 0.24 0.83
CA PHE A 124 -12.47 -0.41 1.17
C PHE A 124 -13.33 0.45 2.11
N MET A 125 -12.72 1.00 3.17
CA MET A 125 -13.43 1.87 4.12
C MET A 125 -13.93 3.15 3.44
N THR A 126 -13.13 3.76 2.55
CA THR A 126 -13.56 4.93 1.78
C THR A 126 -14.70 4.58 0.86
N ALA A 127 -14.66 3.43 0.18
CA ALA A 127 -15.77 3.00 -0.67
C ALA A 127 -17.05 2.73 0.14
N ASP A 128 -16.95 2.17 1.36
CA ASP A 128 -18.10 1.99 2.26
C ASP A 128 -18.65 3.34 2.74
N LEU A 129 -17.78 4.30 3.05
CA LEU A 129 -18.19 5.65 3.45
C LEU A 129 -18.93 6.36 2.32
N VAL A 130 -18.44 6.27 1.08
CA VAL A 130 -19.10 6.88 -0.09
C VAL A 130 -20.49 6.28 -0.30
N ASP A 131 -20.63 4.95 -0.21
CA ASP A 131 -21.93 4.28 -0.31
C ASP A 131 -22.90 4.71 0.79
N LEU A 132 -22.41 4.80 2.03
CA LEU A 132 -23.23 5.19 3.18
C LEU A 132 -23.68 6.65 3.08
N MET A 133 -22.80 7.54 2.65
CA MET A 133 -23.14 8.94 2.39
C MET A 133 -24.16 9.08 1.26
N ALA A 134 -24.02 8.32 0.18
CA ALA A 134 -24.96 8.34 -0.93
C ALA A 134 -26.36 7.85 -0.50
N ARG A 135 -26.42 6.83 0.36
CA ARG A 135 -27.65 6.35 1.00
C ARG A 135 -28.27 7.41 1.90
N LEU A 136 -27.47 8.00 2.81
CA LEU A 136 -27.93 9.03 3.74
C LEU A 136 -28.53 10.24 3.01
N VAL A 137 -27.87 10.69 1.94
CA VAL A 137 -28.40 11.79 1.10
C VAL A 137 -29.72 11.39 0.44
N THR A 138 -29.84 10.14 -0.01
CA THR A 138 -31.07 9.62 -0.62
C THR A 138 -32.19 9.51 0.41
N ASP A 139 -31.90 9.00 1.62
CA ASP A 139 -32.83 8.94 2.75
C ASP A 139 -33.32 10.34 3.13
N PHE A 140 -32.41 11.30 3.23
CA PHE A 140 -32.74 12.69 3.51
C PHE A 140 -33.67 13.29 2.45
N ARG A 141 -33.36 13.08 1.16
CA ARG A 141 -34.22 13.55 0.06
C ARG A 141 -35.59 12.87 0.04
N ASN A 142 -35.63 11.57 0.31
CA ASN A 142 -36.86 10.80 0.36
C ASN A 142 -37.72 11.17 1.57
N ALA A 143 -37.12 11.50 2.71
CA ALA A 143 -37.84 11.98 3.89
C ALA A 143 -38.42 13.38 3.68
N ASN A 144 -37.74 14.24 2.92
CA ASN A 144 -38.15 15.61 2.64
C ASN A 144 -38.90 15.78 1.30
N ARG A 145 -39.30 14.69 0.66
CA ARG A 145 -40.05 14.75 -0.61
C ARG A 145 -41.49 15.20 -0.36
N GLY A 146 -42.09 15.82 -1.38
CA GLY A 146 -43.55 16.04 -1.39
C GLY A 146 -44.31 14.71 -1.46
N GLU A 147 -45.48 14.63 -0.82
CA GLU A 147 -46.27 13.39 -0.69
C GLU A 147 -46.58 12.70 -2.02
N LYS A 148 -46.76 13.49 -3.09
CA LYS A 148 -47.07 13.00 -4.44
C LYS A 148 -45.84 12.69 -5.28
N THR A 149 -44.63 12.94 -4.76
CA THR A 149 -43.37 12.73 -5.49
C THR A 149 -42.89 11.29 -5.27
N ALA A 150 -42.55 10.61 -6.37
CA ALA A 150 -42.01 9.26 -6.32
C ALA A 150 -40.70 9.20 -5.51
N PRO A 151 -40.41 8.09 -4.80
CA PRO A 151 -39.16 7.95 -4.06
C PRO A 151 -37.99 7.93 -5.02
N GLN A 152 -36.93 8.64 -4.66
CA GLN A 152 -35.66 8.51 -5.34
C GLN A 152 -35.10 7.11 -5.08
N GLU A 153 -34.66 6.46 -6.17
CA GLU A 153 -33.99 5.17 -6.10
C GLU A 153 -32.62 5.29 -5.45
N TYR A 154 -32.24 4.26 -4.67
CA TYR A 154 -30.94 4.22 -4.03
C TYR A 154 -29.84 4.02 -5.06
N PRO A 155 -28.74 4.79 -4.97
CA PRO A 155 -27.62 4.62 -5.88
C PRO A 155 -26.99 3.23 -5.70
N PRO A 156 -26.50 2.62 -6.80
CA PRO A 156 -25.77 1.37 -6.71
C PRO A 156 -24.45 1.58 -5.94
N PRO A 157 -23.96 0.54 -5.23
CA PRO A 157 -22.70 0.63 -4.51
C PRO A 157 -21.53 0.86 -5.47
N VAL A 158 -20.50 1.56 -4.99
CA VAL A 158 -19.26 1.75 -5.73
C VAL A 158 -18.62 0.40 -6.01
N TRP A 159 -18.01 0.28 -7.20
CA TRP A 159 -17.28 -0.91 -7.61
C TRP A 159 -16.14 -1.24 -6.64
N ARG A 160 -15.99 -2.53 -6.29
CA ARG A 160 -14.88 -3.02 -5.46
C ARG A 160 -14.29 -4.33 -6.00
N PRO A 161 -12.99 -4.59 -5.75
CA PRO A 161 -12.42 -5.91 -5.96
C PRO A 161 -13.22 -7.00 -5.23
N GLY A 162 -13.45 -8.14 -5.88
CA GLY A 162 -14.20 -9.26 -5.30
C GLY A 162 -15.74 -9.15 -5.33
N GLN A 163 -16.33 -7.97 -5.61
CA GLN A 163 -17.80 -7.82 -5.64
C GLN A 163 -18.48 -8.71 -6.69
N LYS A 164 -17.88 -8.88 -7.88
CA LYS A 164 -18.44 -9.76 -8.93
C LYS A 164 -18.66 -11.20 -8.46
N ALA A 165 -17.75 -11.72 -7.64
CA ALA A 165 -17.88 -13.06 -7.07
C ALA A 165 -18.99 -13.12 -6.01
N ALA A 166 -19.12 -12.08 -5.19
CA ALA A 166 -20.19 -11.96 -4.20
C ALA A 166 -21.57 -11.82 -4.86
N GLU A 167 -21.69 -11.03 -5.92
CA GLU A 167 -22.91 -10.82 -6.69
C GLU A 167 -23.39 -12.13 -7.35
N LYS A 168 -22.48 -12.89 -7.98
CA LYS A 168 -22.78 -14.22 -8.53
C LYS A 168 -23.30 -15.18 -7.44
N LYS A 169 -22.71 -15.16 -6.24
CA LYS A 169 -23.17 -15.96 -5.10
C LYS A 169 -24.57 -15.55 -4.64
N ARG A 170 -24.85 -14.24 -4.53
CA ARG A 170 -26.17 -13.70 -4.16
C ARG A 170 -27.24 -14.10 -5.17
N HIS A 171 -26.98 -13.93 -6.47
CA HIS A 171 -27.91 -14.30 -7.52
C HIS A 171 -28.20 -15.82 -7.53
N ARG A 172 -27.18 -16.66 -7.29
CA ARG A 172 -27.39 -18.11 -7.11
C ARG A 172 -28.28 -18.43 -5.92
N LYS A 173 -28.10 -17.74 -4.78
CA LYS A 173 -28.92 -17.90 -3.58
C LYS A 173 -30.37 -17.49 -3.84
N ALA A 174 -30.58 -16.31 -4.45
CA ALA A 174 -31.91 -15.80 -4.79
C ALA A 174 -32.67 -16.75 -5.75
N ARG A 175 -31.99 -17.32 -6.75
CA ARG A 175 -32.58 -18.34 -7.63
C ARG A 175 -33.02 -19.59 -6.87
N ARG A 176 -32.22 -20.05 -5.90
CA ARG A 176 -32.55 -21.20 -5.06
C ARG A 176 -33.75 -20.91 -4.16
N GLU A 177 -33.76 -19.75 -3.50
CA GLU A 177 -34.88 -19.32 -2.66
C GLU A 177 -36.17 -19.17 -3.49
N ALA A 178 -36.09 -18.61 -4.70
CA ALA A 178 -37.24 -18.53 -5.61
C ALA A 178 -37.75 -19.91 -6.03
N ALA A 179 -36.86 -20.89 -6.26
CA ALA A 179 -37.25 -22.26 -6.56
C ALA A 179 -37.91 -22.94 -5.35
N GLU A 180 -37.36 -22.76 -4.14
CA GLU A 180 -37.92 -23.28 -2.90
C GLU A 180 -39.29 -22.66 -2.59
N ALA A 181 -39.46 -21.35 -2.81
CA ALA A 181 -40.73 -20.65 -2.66
C ALA A 181 -41.79 -21.15 -3.66
N ARG A 182 -41.41 -21.38 -4.92
CA ARG A 182 -42.30 -21.98 -5.94
C ARG A 182 -42.72 -23.39 -5.53
N ALA A 183 -41.79 -24.21 -5.09
CA ALA A 183 -42.08 -25.57 -4.62
C ALA A 183 -42.92 -25.58 -3.34
N GLY A 184 -42.73 -24.61 -2.44
CA GLY A 184 -43.56 -24.40 -1.25
C GLY A 184 -44.99 -24.01 -1.61
N TYR A 185 -45.13 -23.03 -2.51
CA TYR A 185 -46.44 -22.60 -3.03
C TYR A 185 -47.19 -23.76 -3.71
N GLN A 186 -46.51 -24.51 -4.58
CA GLN A 186 -47.11 -25.68 -5.24
C GLN A 186 -47.59 -26.75 -4.25
N ARG A 187 -46.84 -26.98 -3.15
CA ARG A 187 -47.27 -27.89 -2.08
C ARG A 187 -48.54 -27.39 -1.37
N ILE A 188 -48.60 -26.10 -1.06
CA ILE A 188 -49.79 -25.49 -0.42
C ILE A 188 -50.99 -25.57 -1.36
N VAL A 189 -50.82 -25.25 -2.64
CA VAL A 189 -51.89 -25.35 -3.65
C VAL A 189 -52.38 -26.80 -3.77
N ALA A 190 -51.48 -27.78 -3.83
CA ALA A 190 -51.87 -29.19 -3.91
C ALA A 190 -52.69 -29.66 -2.69
N LEU A 191 -52.42 -29.13 -1.49
CA LEU A 191 -53.21 -29.41 -0.29
C LEU A 191 -54.56 -28.68 -0.29
N ALA A 192 -54.64 -27.47 -0.86
CA ALA A 192 -55.84 -26.65 -0.86
C ALA A 192 -56.84 -27.01 -1.98
N THR A 193 -56.37 -27.54 -3.12
CA THR A 193 -57.20 -27.97 -4.25
C THR A 193 -56.88 -29.41 -4.68
N PRO A 194 -57.25 -30.41 -3.86
CA PRO A 194 -57.04 -31.83 -4.20
C PRO A 194 -57.82 -32.27 -5.47
N GLN A 195 -58.86 -31.54 -5.88
CA GLN A 195 -59.69 -31.85 -7.06
C GLN A 195 -58.98 -31.61 -8.42
N HIS A 196 -57.79 -31.02 -8.45
CA HIS A 196 -56.99 -30.84 -9.68
C HIS A 196 -55.79 -31.78 -9.80
N ALA A 197 -55.56 -32.66 -8.82
CA ALA A 197 -54.46 -33.63 -8.87
C ALA A 197 -54.77 -34.86 -9.73
N GLU A 198 -56.04 -35.13 -10.07
CA GLU A 198 -56.47 -36.34 -10.80
C GLU A 198 -56.79 -36.11 -12.30
N ARG A 199 -56.55 -34.92 -12.85
CA ARG A 199 -56.68 -34.66 -14.30
C ARG A 199 -55.39 -34.07 -14.85
N GLY A 200 -54.36 -34.91 -14.93
CA GLY A 200 -53.15 -34.72 -15.73
C GLY A 200 -52.89 -35.99 -16.51
#